data_AF-A0A3D9HSK8-F1
#
_entry.id   AF-A0A3D9HSK8-F1
#
_cell.length_a   1.000
_cell.length_b   1.000
_cell.length_c   1.000
_cell.angle_alpha   90.00
_cell.angle_beta   90.00
_cell.angle_gamma   90.00
#
_symmetry.space_group_name_H-M   'P 1'
#
loop_
_entity.id
_entity.type
_entity.pdbx_description
1 polymer ?
#
loop_
_entity_poly.entity_id
_entity_poly.type
_entity_poly.pdbx_seq_one_letter_code
_entity_poly.pdbx_strand_id
1 'polypeptide(L)'
;MQVSRELITAMEQLIEAQIRRLSAEADICVFALYDPSANGTGPKDFACYDRKKCGRIDLDVDFEFEGVGVWYIAYREGDVFRSKKILLKIENGRFAHGQVGNFEGYWDEFPQYVAEDRWVQDQLGRDIANDMLH
;
A
#
# COMPACT_ATOMS: atom_id res chain seq x y z
N MET A 1 16.86 18.60 -11.49
CA MET A 1 17.84 17.55 -11.11
C MET A 1 17.27 16.24 -11.61
N GLN A 2 17.88 15.60 -12.61
CA GLN A 2 17.33 14.38 -13.21
C GLN A 2 17.79 13.19 -12.36
N VAL A 3 16.87 12.60 -11.60
CA VAL A 3 17.11 11.32 -10.93
C VAL A 3 17.44 10.29 -12.02
N SER A 4 18.56 9.59 -11.91
CA SER A 4 18.94 8.62 -12.94
C SER A 4 17.94 7.47 -12.96
N ARG A 5 17.64 6.97 -14.17
CA ARG A 5 16.71 5.84 -14.36
C ARG A 5 17.14 4.60 -13.57
N GLU A 6 18.46 4.41 -13.43
CA GLU A 6 19.05 3.35 -12.63
C GLU A 6 18.71 3.48 -11.13
N LEU A 7 18.65 4.70 -10.59
CA LEU A 7 18.28 4.91 -9.20
C LEU A 7 16.81 4.58 -8.94
N ILE A 8 15.93 4.93 -9.87
CA ILE A 8 14.49 4.62 -9.75
C ILE A 8 14.27 3.10 -9.77
N THR A 9 14.88 2.39 -10.72
CA THR A 9 14.80 0.93 -10.78
C THR A 9 15.40 0.27 -9.53
N ALA A 10 16.52 0.78 -9.02
CA ALA A 10 17.09 0.27 -7.77
C ALA A 10 16.15 0.49 -6.56
N MET A 11 15.48 1.65 -6.49
CA MET A 11 14.50 1.93 -5.46
C MET A 11 13.28 1.02 -5.54
N GLU A 12 12.75 0.79 -6.74
CA GLU A 12 11.63 -0.14 -6.98
C GLU A 12 11.99 -1.54 -6.47
N GLN A 13 13.15 -2.08 -6.86
CA GLN A 13 13.62 -3.38 -6.40
C GLN A 13 13.77 -3.47 -4.88
N LEU A 14 14.23 -2.39 -4.23
CA LEU A 14 14.36 -2.34 -2.77
C LEU A 14 12.99 -2.33 -2.08
N ILE A 15 12.02 -1.59 -2.62
CA ILE A 15 10.65 -1.54 -2.08
C ILE A 15 9.97 -2.90 -2.27
N GLU A 16 10.10 -3.50 -3.46
CA GLU A 16 9.58 -4.83 -3.77
C GLU A 16 10.12 -5.88 -2.79
N ALA A 17 11.45 -5.94 -2.65
CA ALA A 17 12.10 -6.86 -1.73
C ALA A 17 11.65 -6.66 -0.29
N GLN A 18 11.42 -5.41 0.12
CA GLN A 18 10.95 -5.10 1.46
C GLN A 18 9.49 -5.50 1.67
N ILE A 19 8.58 -5.27 0.71
CA ILE A 19 7.19 -5.73 0.79
C ILE A 19 7.16 -7.25 0.88
N ARG A 20 7.90 -7.97 0.04
CA ARG A 20 8.00 -9.44 0.06
C ARG A 20 8.52 -9.94 1.42
N ARG A 21 9.59 -9.33 1.94
CA ARG A 21 10.18 -9.69 3.24
C ARG A 21 9.20 -9.50 4.39
N LEU A 22 8.56 -8.33 4.46
CA LEU A 22 7.60 -8.01 5.52
C LEU A 22 6.37 -8.90 5.46
N SER A 23 5.83 -9.13 4.26
CA SER A 23 4.61 -9.91 4.06
C SER A 23 4.81 -11.38 4.41
N ALA A 24 5.99 -11.95 4.14
CA ALA A 24 6.32 -13.31 4.55
C ALA A 24 6.20 -13.53 6.07
N GLU A 25 6.48 -12.49 6.86
CA GLU A 25 6.40 -12.48 8.32
C GLU A 25 5.03 -12.01 8.86
N ALA A 26 4.13 -11.51 8.02
CA ALA A 26 2.82 -11.00 8.41
C ALA A 26 1.76 -12.10 8.61
N ASP A 27 0.77 -11.82 9.46
CA ASP A 27 -0.40 -12.68 9.64
C ASP A 27 -1.47 -12.40 8.57
N ILE A 28 -1.68 -11.12 8.24
CA ILE A 28 -2.50 -10.69 7.12
C ILE A 28 -1.73 -9.67 6.29
N CYS A 29 -1.79 -9.80 4.97
CA CYS A 29 -1.42 -8.74 4.05
C CYS A 29 -2.60 -8.40 3.15
N VAL A 30 -2.95 -7.11 3.07
CA VAL A 30 -3.94 -6.61 2.11
C VAL A 30 -3.23 -5.71 1.10
N PHE A 31 -3.46 -5.95 -0.18
CA PHE A 31 -3.17 -4.99 -1.23
C PHE A 31 -4.47 -4.32 -1.66
N ALA A 32 -4.46 -3.00 -1.81
CA ALA A 32 -5.58 -2.23 -2.33
C ALA A 32 -5.06 -1.22 -3.36
N LEU A 33 -5.68 -1.20 -4.53
CA LEU A 33 -5.39 -0.26 -5.61
C LEU A 33 -6.48 0.80 -5.66
N TYR A 34 -6.09 2.07 -5.58
CA TYR A 34 -6.97 3.22 -5.69
C TYR A 34 -6.70 3.95 -6.99
N ASP A 35 -7.77 4.39 -7.64
CA ASP A 35 -7.72 5.27 -8.80
C ASP A 35 -8.04 6.70 -8.33
N PRO A 36 -7.06 7.61 -8.25
CA PRO A 36 -7.29 8.98 -7.78
C PRO A 36 -8.26 9.77 -8.67
N SER A 37 -8.45 9.35 -9.93
CA SER A 37 -9.33 10.00 -10.89
C SER A 37 -10.78 9.49 -10.82
N ALA A 38 -11.01 8.37 -10.14
CA ALA A 38 -12.34 7.82 -9.97
C ALA A 38 -13.12 8.64 -8.94
N ASN A 39 -14.35 9.03 -9.26
CA ASN A 39 -15.28 9.73 -8.34
C ASN A 39 -15.74 8.86 -7.14
N GLY A 40 -15.10 7.72 -6.90
CA GLY A 40 -15.42 6.80 -5.81
C GLY A 40 -14.37 6.87 -4.70
N THR A 41 -14.80 6.74 -3.45
CA THR A 41 -13.91 6.78 -2.28
C THR A 41 -13.25 5.43 -1.96
N GLY A 42 -13.60 4.37 -2.68
CA GLY A 42 -13.13 3.00 -2.41
C GLY A 42 -12.00 2.55 -3.33
N PRO A 43 -11.32 1.44 -2.99
CA PRO A 43 -10.34 0.84 -3.87
C PRO A 43 -11.01 0.29 -5.15
N LYS A 44 -10.34 0.45 -6.28
CA LYS A 44 -10.70 -0.13 -7.58
C LYS A 44 -10.49 -1.64 -7.59
N ASP A 45 -9.45 -2.11 -6.90
CA ASP A 45 -9.14 -3.53 -6.76
C ASP A 45 -8.53 -3.81 -5.38
N PHE A 46 -8.69 -5.02 -4.87
CA PHE A 46 -8.09 -5.45 -3.62
C PHE A 46 -7.84 -6.96 -3.56
N ALA A 47 -6.76 -7.34 -2.88
CA ALA A 47 -6.42 -8.71 -2.58
C ALA A 47 -6.08 -8.86 -1.09
N CYS A 48 -6.59 -9.92 -0.46
CA CYS A 48 -6.33 -10.21 0.96
C CYS A 48 -5.69 -11.58 1.10
N TYR A 49 -4.51 -11.60 1.71
CA TYR A 49 -3.71 -12.79 1.98
C TYR A 49 -3.69 -13.03 3.49
N ASP A 50 -4.14 -14.20 3.89
CA ASP A 50 -4.18 -14.62 5.29
C ASP A 50 -3.26 -15.83 5.46
N ARG A 51 -2.23 -15.68 6.28
CA ARG A 51 -1.25 -16.72 6.61
C ARG A 51 -1.92 -18.01 7.07
N LYS A 52 -3.04 -17.94 7.79
CA LYS A 52 -3.74 -19.14 8.25
C LYS A 52 -4.32 -19.96 7.10
N LYS A 53 -4.57 -19.33 5.94
CA LYS A 53 -5.14 -19.96 4.76
C LYS A 53 -4.06 -20.44 3.78
N CYS A 54 -3.04 -19.63 3.52
CA CYS A 54 -2.01 -19.93 2.52
C CYS A 54 -0.68 -20.43 3.12
N GLY A 55 -0.53 -20.45 4.44
CA GLY A 55 0.75 -20.67 5.09
C GLY A 55 1.61 -19.41 4.97
N ARG A 56 2.71 -19.47 4.21
CA ARG A 56 3.54 -18.28 4.00
C ARG A 56 2.87 -17.35 2.99
N ILE A 57 2.74 -16.07 3.32
CA ILE A 57 2.30 -15.05 2.37
C ILE A 57 3.49 -14.73 1.46
N ASP A 58 3.46 -15.27 0.25
CA ASP A 58 4.43 -14.99 -0.82
C ASP A 58 3.73 -14.14 -1.88
N LEU A 59 3.94 -12.83 -1.79
CA LEU A 59 3.35 -11.88 -2.74
C LEU A 59 4.22 -11.83 -3.99
N ASP A 60 3.57 -11.93 -5.15
CA ASP A 60 4.16 -11.39 -6.36
C ASP A 60 3.92 -9.88 -6.38
N VAL A 61 4.98 -9.12 -6.14
CA VAL A 61 4.92 -7.66 -6.05
C VAL A 61 5.49 -7.12 -7.34
N ASP A 62 4.63 -6.48 -8.12
CA ASP A 62 5.01 -5.67 -9.27
C ASP A 62 4.40 -4.26 -9.12
N PHE A 63 4.91 -3.35 -9.93
CA PHE A 63 4.42 -1.97 -10.00
C PHE A 63 3.80 -1.67 -11.37
N GLU A 64 3.27 -2.68 -12.05
CA GLU A 64 2.61 -2.57 -13.35
C GLU A 64 1.15 -2.10 -13.22
N PHE A 65 0.92 -1.04 -12.45
CA PHE A 65 -0.40 -0.42 -12.26
C PHE A 65 -0.32 1.10 -12.42
N GLU A 66 -1.47 1.74 -12.61
CA GLU A 66 -1.64 3.20 -12.56
C GLU A 66 -2.47 3.57 -11.34
N GLY A 67 -2.10 4.68 -10.68
CA GLY A 67 -2.77 5.17 -9.48
C GLY A 67 -2.00 4.85 -8.19
N VAL A 68 -2.72 4.59 -7.10
CA VAL A 68 -2.15 4.46 -5.76
C VAL A 68 -2.32 3.03 -5.24
N GLY A 69 -1.20 2.31 -5.17
CA GLY A 69 -1.12 0.97 -4.57
C GLY A 69 -0.81 1.07 -3.07
N VAL A 70 -1.53 0.31 -2.26
CA VAL A 70 -1.41 0.33 -0.80
C VAL A 70 -1.31 -1.09 -0.25
N TRP A 71 -0.22 -1.37 0.46
CA TRP A 71 -0.01 -2.61 1.19
C TRP A 71 -0.21 -2.38 2.68
N TYR A 72 -1.14 -3.12 3.27
CA TYR A 72 -1.38 -3.21 4.70
C TYR A 72 -0.78 -4.52 5.20
N ILE A 73 0.34 -4.44 5.92
CA ILE A 73 1.09 -5.62 6.35
C ILE A 73 0.95 -5.75 7.86
N ALA A 74 0.05 -6.62 8.30
CA ALA A 74 -0.40 -6.70 9.68
C ALA A 74 0.14 -7.93 10.43
N TYR A 75 0.56 -7.70 11.66
CA TYR A 75 1.05 -8.67 12.63
C TYR A 75 0.12 -8.66 13.84
N ARG A 76 -0.37 -9.83 14.23
CA ARG A 76 -1.27 -9.99 15.38
C ARG A 76 -0.47 -10.31 16.63
N GLU A 77 -0.68 -9.52 17.68
CA GLU A 77 -0.13 -9.75 19.02
C GLU A 77 -1.28 -9.82 20.02
N GLY A 78 -1.85 -11.01 20.21
CA GLY A 78 -3.04 -11.20 21.07
C GLY A 78 -4.28 -10.54 20.49
N ASP A 79 -4.80 -9.51 21.18
CA ASP A 79 -5.99 -8.75 20.78
C ASP A 79 -5.65 -7.45 20.03
N VAL A 80 -4.36 -7.14 19.87
CA VAL A 80 -3.91 -5.97 19.12
C VAL A 80 -3.24 -6.37 17.80
N PHE A 81 -3.17 -5.41 16.89
CA PHE A 81 -2.38 -5.52 15.66
C PHE A 81 -1.33 -4.42 15.60
N ARG A 82 -0.22 -4.74 14.95
CA ARG A 82 0.72 -3.75 14.40
C ARG A 82 0.70 -3.89 12.89
N SER A 83 0.59 -2.78 12.18
CA SER A 83 0.58 -2.76 10.72
C SER A 83 1.67 -1.86 10.19
N LYS A 84 2.47 -2.38 9.27
CA LYS A 84 3.30 -1.57 8.39
C LYS A 84 2.51 -1.29 7.13
N LYS A 85 2.34 -0.02 6.82
CA LYS A 85 1.61 0.44 5.65
C LYS A 85 2.58 1.02 4.63
N ILE A 86 2.49 0.57 3.39
CA ILE A 86 3.33 1.06 2.29
C ILE A 86 2.38 1.57 1.21
N LEU A 87 2.56 2.83 0.81
CA LEU A 87 1.80 3.49 -0.25
C LEU A 87 2.78 3.84 -1.36
N LEU A 88 2.42 3.51 -2.60
CA LEU A 88 3.14 3.91 -3.80
C LEU A 88 2.18 4.49 -4.81
N LYS A 89 2.57 5.59 -5.44
CA LYS A 89 1.88 6.20 -6.56
C LYS A 89 2.67 5.96 -7.83
N ILE A 90 2.02 5.37 -8.82
CA ILE A 90 2.54 5.20 -10.17
C ILE A 90 1.72 6.08 -11.10
N GLU A 91 2.41 6.90 -11.90
CA GLU A 91 1.82 7.77 -12.90
C GLU A 91 2.59 7.63 -14.22
N ASN A 92 1.88 7.38 -15.32
CA ASN A 92 2.47 7.23 -16.65
C ASN A 92 3.58 6.17 -16.66
N GLY A 93 3.35 5.05 -15.97
CA GLY A 93 4.26 3.92 -15.83
C GLY A 93 5.52 4.23 -15.04
N ARG A 94 5.51 5.26 -14.17
CA ARG A 94 6.67 5.67 -13.37
C ARG A 94 6.31 5.89 -11.92
N PHE A 95 7.24 5.52 -11.04
CA PHE A 95 7.20 5.92 -9.64
C PHE A 95 7.12 7.45 -9.50
N ALA A 96 6.01 7.93 -8.95
CA ALA A 96 5.77 9.34 -8.68
C ALA A 96 6.04 9.67 -7.21
N HIS A 97 5.53 8.83 -6.30
CA HIS A 97 5.57 9.09 -4.86
C HIS A 97 5.49 7.81 -4.03
N GLY A 98 6.03 7.83 -2.82
CA GLY A 98 5.92 6.71 -1.89
C GLY A 98 5.98 7.15 -0.44
N GLN A 99 5.21 6.48 0.42
CA GLN A 99 5.18 6.70 1.86
C GLN A 99 5.10 5.40 2.62
N VAL A 100 5.69 5.38 3.82
CA VAL A 100 5.60 4.26 4.75
C VAL A 100 5.11 4.77 6.09
N GLY A 101 4.14 4.07 6.66
CA GLY A 101 3.59 4.34 7.98
C GLY A 101 3.62 3.10 8.86
N ASN A 102 3.61 3.31 10.18
CA ASN A 102 3.37 2.26 11.16
C ASN A 102 2.11 2.61 11.93
N PHE A 103 1.24 1.63 12.15
CA PHE A 103 -0.05 1.79 12.78
C PHE A 103 -0.29 0.67 13.77
N GLU A 104 -1.10 0.92 14.78
CA GLU A 104 -1.53 -0.05 15.77
C GLU A 104 -3.00 0.16 16.12
N GLY A 105 -3.65 -0.91 16.59
CA GLY A 105 -5.05 -0.90 16.97
C GLY A 105 -5.52 -2.26 17.46
N TYR A 106 -6.82 -2.42 17.65
CA TYR A 106 -7.39 -3.71 18.05
C TYR A 106 -7.62 -4.61 16.84
N TRP A 107 -7.31 -5.90 16.98
CA TRP A 107 -7.32 -6.86 15.88
C TRP A 107 -8.71 -7.07 15.28
N ASP A 108 -9.76 -6.99 16.10
CA ASP A 108 -11.16 -7.05 15.66
C ASP A 108 -11.59 -5.84 14.82
N GLU A 109 -10.98 -4.68 15.04
CA GLU A 109 -11.20 -3.45 14.26
C GLU A 109 -10.39 -3.41 12.96
N PHE A 110 -9.41 -4.33 12.77
CA PHE A 110 -8.52 -4.32 11.60
C PHE A 110 -9.26 -4.29 10.25
N PRO A 111 -10.33 -5.07 10.00
CA PRO A 111 -11.06 -5.01 8.75
C PRO A 111 -11.67 -3.63 8.49
N GLN A 112 -12.21 -2.98 9.53
CA GLN A 112 -12.77 -1.64 9.43
C GLN A 112 -11.67 -0.60 9.19
N TYR A 113 -10.53 -0.74 9.88
CA TYR A 113 -9.35 0.11 9.66
C TYR A 113 -8.90 0.11 8.19
N VAL A 114 -8.84 -1.06 7.55
CA VAL A 114 -8.49 -1.15 6.11
C VAL A 114 -9.57 -0.54 5.22
N ALA A 115 -10.85 -0.77 5.54
CA ALA A 115 -11.98 -0.29 4.73
C ALA A 115 -12.17 1.24 4.79
N GLU A 116 -11.93 1.84 5.96
CA GLU A 116 -12.17 3.27 6.23
C GLU A 116 -10.87 4.09 6.25
N ASP A 117 -9.80 3.63 5.60
CA ASP A 117 -8.48 4.19 5.83
C ASP A 117 -8.36 5.67 5.43
N ARG A 118 -8.50 6.53 6.43
CA ARG A 118 -8.48 8.00 6.29
C ARG A 118 -7.12 8.52 5.85
N TRP A 119 -6.03 7.81 6.17
CA TRP A 119 -4.71 8.22 5.75
C TRP A 119 -4.55 8.15 4.23
N VAL A 120 -5.11 7.13 3.58
CA VAL A 120 -5.16 7.06 2.11
C VAL A 120 -6.06 8.15 1.54
N GLN A 121 -7.24 8.37 2.10
CA GLN A 121 -8.14 9.43 1.64
C GLN A 121 -7.50 10.82 1.72
N ASP A 122 -6.76 11.10 2.79
CA ASP A 122 -6.02 12.35 2.95
C ASP A 122 -4.88 12.52 1.93
N GLN A 123 -4.20 11.43 1.55
CA GLN A 123 -3.18 11.48 0.49
C GLN A 123 -3.81 11.68 -0.88
N LEU A 124 -4.87 10.93 -1.20
CA LEU A 124 -5.62 11.08 -2.45
C LEU A 124 -6.21 12.49 -2.60
N GLY A 125 -6.76 13.06 -1.53
CA GLY A 125 -7.34 14.40 -1.54
C GLY A 125 -6.31 15.53 -1.70
N ARG A 126 -5.09 15.36 -1.15
CA ARG A 126 -4.01 16.35 -1.32
C ARG A 126 -3.50 16.41 -2.76
N ASP A 127 -3.38 15.26 -3.42
CA ASP A 127 -2.92 15.20 -4.82
C ASP A 127 -3.93 15.86 -5.76
N ILE A 128 -5.24 15.58 -5.60
CA ILE A 128 -6.31 16.22 -6.40
C ILE A 128 -6.29 17.74 -6.23
N ALA A 129 -6.09 18.24 -5.01
CA ALA A 129 -6.04 19.67 -4.74
C ALA A 129 -4.85 20.38 -5.42
N ASN A 130 -3.74 19.67 -5.60
CA ASN A 130 -2.55 20.20 -6.25
C ASN A 130 -2.70 20.22 -7.78
N ASP A 131 -3.37 19.22 -8.36
CA ASP A 131 -3.62 19.14 -9.81
C ASP A 131 -4.66 20.17 -10.29
N MET A 132 -5.58 20.63 -9.43
CA MET A 132 -6.55 21.69 -9.79
C MET A 132 -5.98 23.11 -9.79
N LEU A 133 -4.73 23.29 -9.32
CA LEU A 133 -4.06 24.60 -9.24
C LEU A 133 -3.06 24.82 -10.38
N HIS A 134 -2.92 23.88 -11.31
CA HIS A 134 -2.07 23.95 -12.50
C HIS A 134 -2.88 23.87 -13.80
#